data_AF-A0AAQ6AC80-F1
#
_entry.id   AF-A0AAQ6AC80-F1
#
_cell.length_a   1.000
_cell.length_b   1.000
_cell.length_c   1.000
_cell.angle_alpha   90.00
_cell.angle_beta   90.00
_cell.angle_gamma   90.00
#
_symmetry.space_group_name_H-M   'P 1'
#
loop_
_entity.id
_entity.type
_entity.pdbx_description
1 polymer ?
#
loop_
_entity_poly.entity_id
_entity_poly.type
_entity_poly.pdbx_seq_one_letter_code
_entity_poly.pdbx_strand_id
1 'polypeptide(L)'
;MSDTEDVGVEAVEEEVVEEVEVAPEAAPEPEPEPEPEPEPEPVVEPEPEPEPEPEQEPEPEEAIEEEEELIALKERIEKRRAERAEQQRVRAEKEKERQARREEERRIKEEADAKKKADEEAKKKSALSNMGSNYSSHLQRADQKRGGKKETEREKKKKILAARRKQLNIDHLNEDKLKDKINELHEWMTQLESEKFDHMERLKRQKYEVTTLRKRVEELSKFSKKGAAARRRK
;
A
#
# COMPACT_ATOMS: atom_id res chain seq x y z
N MET A 1 43.27 7.91 -11.33
CA MET A 1 42.15 6.97 -11.47
C MET A 1 40.90 7.76 -11.09
N SER A 2 40.36 8.68 -11.90
CA SER A 2 40.11 8.72 -13.35
C SER A 2 39.39 7.46 -13.83
N ASP A 3 38.06 7.56 -13.94
CA ASP A 3 37.12 6.83 -14.83
C ASP A 3 35.68 7.04 -14.28
N THR A 4 34.60 7.23 -15.03
CA THR A 4 34.35 7.52 -16.45
C THR A 4 32.86 7.85 -16.55
N GLU A 5 32.51 8.78 -17.42
CA GLU A 5 31.14 9.14 -17.80
C GLU A 5 30.51 7.99 -18.58
N ASP A 6 29.19 7.80 -18.47
CA ASP A 6 28.45 7.09 -19.52
C ASP A 6 27.09 7.74 -19.77
N VAL A 7 26.84 7.94 -21.05
CA VAL A 7 25.89 8.81 -21.73
C VAL A 7 24.97 7.92 -22.57
N GLY A 8 23.69 8.29 -22.69
CA GLY A 8 22.76 7.79 -23.72
C GLY A 8 22.09 6.47 -23.35
N VAL A 9 20.83 6.21 -23.69
CA VAL A 9 20.25 6.33 -25.03
C VAL A 9 18.73 6.60 -24.94
N GLU A 10 18.30 7.39 -25.92
CA GLU A 10 16.97 7.83 -26.30
C GLU A 10 15.91 6.73 -26.47
N ALA A 11 14.63 7.11 -26.33
CA ALA A 11 13.56 6.60 -27.18
C ALA A 11 12.36 7.58 -27.27
N VAL A 12 12.22 8.22 -28.44
CA VAL A 12 11.01 8.31 -29.31
C VAL A 12 9.71 8.74 -28.62
N GLU A 13 9.33 10.02 -28.72
CA GLU A 13 8.43 10.62 -29.74
C GLU A 13 7.02 9.99 -29.77
N GLU A 14 6.05 10.68 -29.16
CA GLU A 14 4.62 10.50 -29.46
C GLU A 14 4.11 11.83 -30.04
N GLU A 15 3.76 11.79 -31.32
CA GLU A 15 3.30 12.89 -32.15
C GLU A 15 1.83 13.18 -31.85
N VAL A 16 1.54 14.38 -31.36
CA VAL A 16 0.17 14.91 -31.24
C VAL A 16 -0.12 15.67 -32.53
N VAL A 17 -1.03 15.14 -33.34
CA VAL A 17 -1.54 15.79 -34.55
C VAL A 17 -2.57 16.84 -34.13
N GLU A 18 -2.20 18.12 -34.21
CA GLU A 18 -3.12 19.25 -33.98
C GLU A 18 -3.57 19.81 -35.35
N GLU A 19 -4.89 19.90 -35.48
CA GLU A 19 -5.65 20.31 -36.66
C GLU A 19 -5.69 21.84 -36.78
N VAL A 20 -5.22 22.45 -37.89
CA VAL A 20 -5.55 23.85 -38.22
C VAL A 20 -5.67 24.09 -39.75
N GLU A 21 -6.79 24.73 -40.08
CA GLU A 21 -7.32 25.27 -41.34
C GLU A 21 -6.32 25.78 -42.40
N VAL A 22 -6.67 25.56 -43.69
CA VAL A 22 -6.10 26.32 -44.81
C VAL A 22 -7.19 26.75 -45.80
N ALA A 23 -7.42 28.06 -45.88
CA ALA A 23 -7.81 28.84 -47.06
C ALA A 23 -7.63 30.34 -46.74
N PRO A 24 -7.58 31.28 -47.70
CA PRO A 24 -7.20 31.23 -49.13
C PRO A 24 -6.09 32.30 -49.43
N GLU A 25 -5.58 32.42 -50.67
CA GLU A 25 -5.49 33.70 -51.44
C GLU A 25 -4.70 33.58 -52.78
N ALA A 26 -5.31 34.16 -53.82
CA ALA A 26 -4.78 34.89 -54.98
C ALA A 26 -3.79 34.26 -56.00
N ALA A 27 -4.28 34.19 -57.24
CA ALA A 27 -3.54 34.18 -58.50
C ALA A 27 -2.78 35.51 -58.76
N PRO A 28 -1.82 35.53 -59.70
CA PRO A 28 -2.14 36.09 -61.03
C PRO A 28 -1.50 35.37 -62.25
N GLU A 29 -2.23 35.40 -63.37
CA GLU A 29 -1.82 35.13 -64.79
C GLU A 29 -0.98 36.32 -65.36
N PRO A 30 -0.68 36.46 -66.69
CA PRO A 30 -0.72 35.58 -67.89
C PRO A 30 0.63 35.62 -68.69
N GLU A 31 0.85 34.92 -69.81
CA GLU A 31 0.55 35.38 -71.19
C GLU A 31 1.02 34.36 -72.28
N PRO A 32 0.58 34.51 -73.54
CA PRO A 32 0.08 33.42 -74.39
C PRO A 32 0.96 33.15 -75.63
N GLU A 33 0.76 32.00 -76.27
CA GLU A 33 1.23 31.74 -77.64
C GLU A 33 0.21 30.89 -78.43
N PRO A 34 0.22 30.96 -79.77
CA PRO A 34 -0.91 31.46 -80.56
C PRO A 34 -1.81 30.38 -81.21
N GLU A 35 -3.07 30.75 -81.46
CA GLU A 35 -3.96 30.21 -82.51
C GLU A 35 -3.62 30.83 -83.88
N PRO A 36 -4.19 30.38 -85.03
CA PRO A 36 -4.84 29.11 -85.40
C PRO A 36 -4.34 28.57 -86.77
N GLU A 37 -4.84 27.42 -87.24
CA GLU A 37 -5.49 27.36 -88.56
C GLU A 37 -6.48 26.17 -88.61
N PRO A 38 -7.64 26.33 -89.29
CA PRO A 38 -8.76 25.41 -89.22
C PRO A 38 -8.64 24.31 -90.28
N GLU A 39 -8.84 23.06 -89.86
CA GLU A 39 -9.05 21.93 -90.77
C GLU A 39 -10.44 21.32 -90.55
N PRO A 40 -11.03 20.76 -91.63
CA PRO A 40 -12.43 20.94 -92.00
C PRO A 40 -13.41 20.08 -91.21
N GLU A 41 -14.61 20.61 -90.96
CA GLU A 41 -15.75 19.89 -90.38
C GLU A 41 -16.09 18.61 -91.16
N PRO A 42 -16.00 17.43 -90.53
CA PRO A 42 -16.60 16.22 -91.04
C PRO A 42 -17.80 15.84 -90.17
N VAL A 43 -18.97 16.11 -90.73
CA VAL A 43 -20.21 15.31 -90.66
C VAL A 43 -20.57 14.75 -89.28
N VAL A 44 -21.59 15.35 -88.69
CA VAL A 44 -22.41 14.82 -87.58
C VAL A 44 -22.73 13.35 -87.84
N GLU A 45 -22.01 12.45 -87.16
CA GLU A 45 -22.50 11.11 -86.90
C GLU A 45 -23.61 11.22 -85.84
N PRO A 46 -24.73 10.51 -86.01
CA PRO A 46 -25.86 10.59 -85.09
C PRO A 46 -25.41 10.17 -83.68
N GLU A 47 -25.82 10.93 -82.66
CA GLU A 47 -25.61 10.59 -81.26
C GLU A 47 -25.95 9.11 -81.02
N PRO A 48 -25.02 8.29 -80.47
CA PRO A 48 -25.42 7.00 -79.95
C PRO A 48 -26.43 7.24 -78.84
N GLU A 49 -27.57 6.53 -78.90
CA GLU A 49 -28.57 6.49 -77.85
C GLU A 49 -27.88 6.32 -76.48
N PRO A 50 -28.36 6.98 -75.41
CA PRO A 50 -27.75 6.83 -74.10
C PRO A 50 -27.66 5.34 -73.75
N GLU A 51 -26.45 4.86 -73.52
CA GLU A 51 -26.26 3.55 -72.87
C GLU A 51 -27.11 3.57 -71.59
N PRO A 52 -27.92 2.53 -71.34
CA PRO A 52 -28.61 2.43 -70.07
C PRO A 52 -27.54 2.47 -68.96
N GLU A 53 -27.68 3.42 -68.03
CA GLU A 53 -26.97 3.33 -66.75
C GLU A 53 -27.14 1.88 -66.24
N PRO A 54 -26.06 1.20 -65.81
CA PRO A 54 -26.23 -0.09 -65.16
C PRO A 54 -27.17 0.12 -63.97
N GLU A 55 -28.33 -0.52 -64.08
CA GLU A 55 -29.33 -0.61 -63.02
C GLU A 55 -28.61 -0.99 -61.72
N GLN A 56 -28.94 -0.29 -60.63
CA GLN A 56 -28.51 -0.62 -59.28
C GLN A 56 -28.71 -2.12 -59.04
N GLU A 57 -27.61 -2.87 -58.87
CA GLU A 57 -27.67 -4.22 -58.34
C GLU A 57 -28.14 -4.17 -56.88
N PRO A 58 -29.13 -4.99 -56.48
CA PRO A 58 -29.64 -5.00 -55.11
C PRO A 58 -28.82 -5.96 -54.25
N GLU A 59 -27.85 -5.50 -53.44
CA GLU A 59 -27.18 -6.37 -52.45
C GLU A 59 -26.89 -5.71 -51.07
N PRO A 60 -27.89 -5.12 -50.36
CA PRO A 60 -27.75 -4.86 -48.92
C PRO A 60 -28.09 -6.09 -48.05
N GLU A 61 -28.87 -7.06 -48.54
CA GLU A 61 -29.35 -8.18 -47.71
C GLU A 61 -28.28 -9.27 -47.49
N GLU A 62 -27.53 -9.67 -48.52
CA GLU A 62 -26.50 -10.73 -48.39
C GLU A 62 -25.33 -10.30 -47.49
N ALA A 63 -24.89 -9.04 -47.56
CA ALA A 63 -23.84 -8.50 -46.69
C ALA A 63 -24.25 -8.43 -45.22
N ILE A 64 -25.53 -8.18 -44.92
CA ILE A 64 -26.07 -8.17 -43.56
C ILE A 64 -26.16 -9.59 -43.02
N GLU A 65 -26.62 -10.55 -43.83
CA GLU A 65 -26.67 -11.96 -43.44
C GLU A 65 -25.27 -12.54 -43.20
N GLU A 66 -24.30 -12.21 -44.06
CA GLU A 66 -22.89 -12.60 -43.86
C GLU A 66 -22.27 -12.00 -42.60
N GLU A 67 -22.57 -10.73 -42.27
CA GLU A 67 -22.08 -10.08 -41.06
C GLU A 67 -22.67 -10.73 -39.78
N GLU A 68 -23.96 -11.03 -39.79
CA GLU A 68 -24.64 -11.73 -38.69
C GLU A 68 -24.08 -13.15 -38.47
N GLU A 69 -23.81 -13.89 -39.56
CA GLU A 69 -23.17 -15.20 -39.48
C GLU A 69 -21.74 -15.12 -38.93
N LEU A 70 -20.98 -14.09 -39.32
CA LEU A 70 -19.62 -13.86 -38.84
C LEU A 70 -19.61 -13.53 -37.34
N ILE A 71 -20.59 -12.74 -36.88
CA ILE A 71 -20.80 -12.41 -35.47
C ILE A 71 -21.15 -13.68 -34.68
N ALA A 72 -22.14 -14.46 -35.14
CA ALA A 72 -22.53 -15.71 -34.49
C ALA A 72 -21.38 -16.73 -34.41
N LEU A 73 -20.52 -16.78 -35.43
CA LEU A 73 -19.32 -17.62 -35.44
C LEU A 73 -18.27 -17.13 -34.44
N LYS A 74 -18.02 -15.82 -34.37
CA LYS A 74 -17.10 -15.20 -33.39
C LYS A 74 -17.58 -15.46 -31.95
N GLU A 75 -18.86 -15.28 -31.66
CA GLU A 75 -19.44 -15.55 -30.34
C GLU A 75 -19.28 -17.04 -29.95
N ARG A 76 -19.50 -17.96 -30.90
CA ARG A 76 -19.28 -19.40 -30.67
C ARG A 76 -17.80 -19.73 -30.40
N ILE A 77 -16.87 -19.06 -31.09
CA ILE A 77 -15.43 -19.21 -30.86
C ILE A 77 -15.05 -18.67 -29.48
N GLU A 78 -15.55 -17.49 -29.11
CA GLU A 78 -15.30 -16.87 -27.82
C GLU A 78 -15.85 -17.71 -26.68
N LYS A 79 -17.07 -18.24 -26.81
CA LYS A 79 -17.66 -19.17 -25.84
C LYS A 79 -16.79 -20.42 -25.63
N ARG A 80 -16.26 -21.03 -26.70
CA ARG A 80 -15.34 -22.18 -26.60
C ARG A 80 -13.97 -21.81 -26.01
N ARG A 81 -13.53 -20.56 -26.16
CA ARG A 81 -12.28 -20.06 -25.53
C ARG A 81 -12.51 -19.83 -24.04
N ALA A 82 -13.63 -19.20 -23.67
CA ALA A 82 -14.04 -18.98 -22.29
C ALA A 82 -14.21 -20.32 -21.54
N GLU A 83 -14.88 -21.31 -22.16
CA GLU A 83 -15.06 -22.64 -21.56
C GLU A 83 -13.72 -23.35 -21.32
N ARG A 84 -12.77 -23.25 -22.26
CA ARG A 84 -11.40 -23.79 -22.08
C ARG A 84 -10.63 -23.06 -20.98
N ALA A 85 -10.74 -21.74 -20.91
CA ALA A 85 -10.12 -20.94 -19.86
C ALA A 85 -10.71 -21.29 -18.49
N GLU A 86 -12.02 -21.48 -18.39
CA GLU A 86 -12.71 -21.90 -17.18
C GLU A 86 -12.29 -23.31 -16.75
N GLN A 87 -12.24 -24.27 -17.67
CA GLN A 87 -11.74 -25.62 -17.38
C GLN A 87 -10.29 -25.61 -16.86
N GLN A 88 -9.43 -24.74 -17.41
CA GLN A 88 -8.06 -24.58 -16.91
C GLN A 88 -8.02 -23.96 -15.51
N ARG A 89 -8.86 -22.95 -15.24
CA ARG A 89 -8.97 -22.35 -13.90
C ARG A 89 -9.45 -23.35 -12.85
N VAL A 90 -10.49 -24.13 -13.16
CA VAL A 90 -11.02 -25.15 -12.25
C VAL A 90 -9.98 -26.24 -11.97
N ARG A 91 -9.19 -26.66 -12.98
CA ARG A 91 -8.08 -27.61 -12.77
C ARG A 91 -6.98 -27.02 -11.89
N ALA A 92 -6.56 -25.78 -12.16
CA ALA A 92 -5.53 -25.09 -11.38
C ALA A 92 -5.97 -24.85 -9.93
N GLU A 93 -7.23 -24.49 -9.70
CA GLU A 93 -7.81 -24.30 -8.38
C GLU A 93 -7.85 -25.62 -7.59
N LYS A 94 -8.31 -26.70 -8.21
CA LYS A 94 -8.36 -28.03 -7.59
C LYS A 94 -6.97 -28.59 -7.28
N GLU A 95 -5.96 -28.28 -8.10
CA GLU A 95 -4.56 -28.65 -7.84
C GLU A 95 -3.97 -27.84 -6.68
N LYS A 96 -4.22 -26.52 -6.66
CA LYS A 96 -3.82 -25.62 -5.58
C LYS A 96 -4.47 -26.00 -4.25
N GLU A 97 -5.75 -26.37 -4.24
CA GLU A 97 -6.46 -26.84 -3.05
C GLU A 97 -5.86 -28.15 -2.51
N ARG A 98 -5.55 -29.11 -3.40
CA ARG A 98 -4.88 -30.36 -3.00
C ARG A 98 -3.48 -30.11 -2.43
N GLN A 99 -2.75 -29.14 -2.97
CA GLN A 99 -1.45 -28.77 -2.43
C GLN A 99 -1.58 -28.09 -1.07
N ALA A 100 -2.50 -27.12 -0.96
CA ALA A 100 -2.79 -26.40 0.28
C ALA A 100 -3.22 -27.36 1.41
N ARG A 101 -4.06 -28.36 1.12
CA ARG A 101 -4.48 -29.36 2.12
C ARG A 101 -3.31 -30.20 2.64
N ARG A 102 -2.36 -30.57 1.78
CA ARG A 102 -1.15 -31.32 2.19
C ARG A 102 -0.20 -30.45 3.03
N GLU A 103 -0.05 -29.19 2.66
CA GLU A 103 0.77 -28.23 3.39
C GLU A 103 0.15 -27.88 4.75
N GLU A 104 -1.17 -27.74 4.82
CA GLU A 104 -1.91 -27.52 6.06
C GLU A 104 -1.84 -28.74 6.99
N GLU A 105 -2.00 -29.96 6.47
CA GLU A 105 -1.84 -31.18 7.28
C GLU A 105 -0.42 -31.33 7.82
N ARG A 106 0.60 -31.00 7.01
CA ARG A 106 2.00 -30.93 7.47
C ARG A 106 2.19 -29.85 8.53
N ARG A 107 1.63 -28.66 8.35
CA ARG A 107 1.71 -27.56 9.31
C ARG A 107 1.04 -27.91 10.63
N ILE A 108 -0.13 -28.54 10.61
CA ILE A 108 -0.85 -29.00 11.81
C ILE A 108 -0.03 -30.07 12.53
N LYS A 109 0.57 -31.01 11.79
CA LYS A 109 1.44 -32.04 12.38
C LYS A 109 2.71 -31.44 12.98
N GLU A 110 3.38 -30.53 12.27
CA GLU A 110 4.57 -29.82 12.74
C GLU A 110 4.26 -28.95 13.96
N GLU A 111 3.10 -28.29 14.00
CA GLU A 111 2.64 -27.50 15.15
C GLU A 111 2.32 -28.39 16.35
N ALA A 112 1.69 -29.55 16.14
CA ALA A 112 1.40 -30.52 17.19
C ALA A 112 2.67 -31.14 17.78
N ASP A 113 3.65 -31.50 16.94
CA ASP A 113 4.94 -32.04 17.37
C ASP A 113 5.79 -30.97 18.07
N ALA A 114 5.76 -29.72 17.58
CA ALA A 114 6.41 -28.58 18.24
C ALA A 114 5.77 -28.29 19.62
N LYS A 115 4.45 -28.37 19.73
CA LYS A 115 3.73 -28.20 21.00
C LYS A 115 4.05 -29.31 21.99
N LYS A 116 4.05 -30.58 21.56
CA LYS A 116 4.45 -31.72 22.41
C LYS A 116 5.89 -31.57 22.91
N LYS A 117 6.82 -31.18 22.04
CA LYS A 117 8.21 -30.92 22.41
C LYS A 117 8.35 -29.77 23.41
N ALA A 118 7.56 -28.70 23.24
CA ALA A 118 7.53 -27.58 24.18
C ALA A 118 6.96 -27.97 25.54
N ASP A 119 5.90 -28.78 25.58
CA ASP A 119 5.28 -29.27 26.81
C ASP A 119 6.20 -30.24 27.57
N GLU A 120 6.92 -31.12 26.86
CA GLU A 120 7.95 -31.99 27.45
C GLU A 120 9.15 -31.19 27.99
N GLU A 121 9.62 -30.18 27.25
CA GLU A 121 10.69 -29.29 27.69
C GLU A 121 10.25 -28.47 28.93
N ALA A 122 9.01 -27.98 28.95
CA ALA A 122 8.43 -27.28 30.08
C ALA A 122 8.28 -28.19 31.31
N LYS A 123 7.85 -29.44 31.13
CA LYS A 123 7.75 -30.44 32.21
C LYS A 123 9.13 -30.81 32.75
N LYS A 124 10.13 -30.98 31.88
CA LYS A 124 11.54 -31.21 32.25
C LYS A 124 12.11 -30.01 33.01
N LYS A 125 11.86 -28.79 32.53
CA LYS A 125 12.27 -27.54 33.18
C LYS A 125 11.60 -27.35 34.55
N SER A 126 10.31 -27.67 34.66
CA SER A 126 9.58 -27.63 35.93
C SER A 126 10.16 -28.62 36.93
N ALA A 127 10.47 -29.85 36.50
CA ALA A 127 11.12 -30.85 37.35
C ALA A 127 12.53 -30.42 37.80
N LEU A 128 13.34 -29.81 36.91
CA LEU A 128 14.68 -29.32 37.26
C LEU A 128 14.67 -28.02 38.10
N SER A 129 13.64 -27.18 37.97
CA SER A 129 13.47 -25.96 38.79
C SER A 129 13.26 -26.30 40.27
N ASN A 130 12.71 -27.49 40.55
CA ASN A 130 12.51 -27.98 41.92
C ASN A 130 13.81 -28.51 42.60
N MET A 131 14.93 -28.66 41.86
CA MET A 131 16.19 -29.23 42.39
C MET A 131 17.37 -28.24 42.51
N GLY A 132 17.26 -26.98 42.09
CA GLY A 132 18.42 -26.10 42.15
C GLY A 132 18.15 -24.64 41.82
N SER A 133 18.12 -23.80 42.87
CA SER A 133 17.82 -22.37 42.84
C SER A 133 18.82 -21.50 42.03
N ASN A 134 19.91 -22.04 41.50
CA ASN A 134 20.96 -21.24 40.85
C ASN A 134 21.02 -21.37 39.32
N TYR A 135 20.43 -22.41 38.71
CA TYR A 135 20.32 -22.54 37.25
C TYR A 135 19.01 -21.95 36.69
N SER A 136 17.99 -21.83 37.55
CA SER A 136 16.63 -21.40 37.18
C SER A 136 16.52 -19.92 36.79
N SER A 137 17.44 -19.05 37.23
CA SER A 137 17.34 -17.60 36.96
C SER A 137 17.61 -17.23 35.48
N HIS A 138 18.52 -17.95 34.82
CA HIS A 138 18.85 -17.74 33.41
C HIS A 138 17.69 -18.18 32.50
N LEU A 139 17.07 -19.32 32.84
CA LEU A 139 15.93 -19.86 32.11
C LEU A 139 14.62 -19.11 32.36
N GLN A 140 14.40 -18.49 33.53
CA GLN A 140 13.25 -17.60 33.77
C GLN A 140 13.36 -16.28 33.00
N ARG A 141 14.57 -15.73 32.87
CA ARG A 141 14.84 -14.57 32.01
C ARG A 141 14.63 -14.88 30.52
N ALA A 142 14.95 -16.10 30.09
CA ALA A 142 14.70 -16.55 28.72
C ALA A 142 13.20 -16.76 28.43
N ASP A 143 12.43 -17.28 29.39
CA ASP A 143 10.98 -17.46 29.26
C ASP A 143 10.24 -16.11 29.17
N GLN A 144 10.71 -15.11 29.92
CA GLN A 144 10.18 -13.74 29.82
C GLN A 144 10.40 -13.08 28.44
N LYS A 145 11.33 -13.62 27.65
CA LYS A 145 11.58 -13.22 26.24
C LYS A 145 10.84 -14.11 25.23
N ARG A 146 10.41 -15.32 25.60
CA ARG A 146 9.74 -16.30 24.71
C ARG A 146 8.21 -16.21 24.78
N GLY A 147 7.65 -15.69 25.87
CA GLY A 147 6.25 -15.24 25.92
C GLY A 147 6.09 -13.92 25.17
N GLY A 148 5.16 -13.87 24.20
CA GLY A 148 4.93 -12.80 23.22
C GLY A 148 5.44 -11.41 23.64
N LYS A 149 6.25 -10.81 22.75
CA LYS A 149 6.97 -9.54 22.93
C LYS A 149 6.11 -8.54 23.71
N LYS A 150 6.30 -8.49 25.03
CA LYS A 150 5.58 -7.53 25.88
C LYS A 150 5.92 -6.15 25.35
N GLU A 151 4.90 -5.38 25.02
CA GLU A 151 5.07 -4.02 24.50
C GLU A 151 6.01 -3.26 25.44
N THR A 152 7.15 -2.88 24.91
CA THR A 152 8.19 -2.21 25.68
C THR A 152 7.67 -0.85 26.15
N GLU A 153 8.20 -0.31 27.25
CA GLU A 153 7.83 1.06 27.67
C GLU A 153 8.10 2.09 26.59
N ARG A 154 9.09 1.84 25.71
CA ARG A 154 9.38 2.66 24.53
C ARG A 154 8.24 2.59 23.50
N GLU A 155 7.74 1.40 23.20
CA GLU A 155 6.61 1.20 22.28
C GLU A 155 5.33 1.83 22.85
N LYS A 156 5.05 1.62 24.15
CA LYS A 156 3.92 2.26 24.85
C LYS A 156 4.00 3.78 24.80
N LYS A 157 5.17 4.35 25.12
CA LYS A 157 5.40 5.80 25.04
C LYS A 157 5.18 6.31 23.63
N LYS A 158 5.70 5.62 22.61
CA LYS A 158 5.51 5.99 21.20
C LYS A 158 4.03 5.95 20.82
N LYS A 159 3.30 4.91 21.23
CA LYS A 159 1.87 4.74 20.98
C LYS A 159 1.03 5.85 21.63
N ILE A 160 1.30 6.18 22.89
CA ILE A 160 0.60 7.26 23.61
C ILE A 160 0.89 8.61 22.97
N LEU A 161 2.14 8.89 22.61
CA LEU A 161 2.51 10.16 21.96
C LEU A 161 1.90 10.28 20.56
N ALA A 162 1.86 9.20 19.79
CA ALA A 162 1.18 9.17 18.50
C ALA A 162 -0.32 9.43 18.65
N ALA A 163 -0.98 8.84 19.66
CA ALA A 163 -2.40 9.09 19.93
C ALA A 163 -2.69 10.54 20.35
N ARG A 164 -1.75 11.21 21.04
CA ARG A 164 -1.88 12.62 21.43
C ARG A 164 -1.61 13.58 20.28
N ARG A 165 -0.79 13.18 19.30
CA ARG A 165 -0.43 14.02 18.15
C ARG A 165 -1.58 14.01 17.14
N LYS A 166 -2.37 15.08 17.14
CA LYS A 166 -3.35 15.35 16.08
C LYS A 166 -2.61 15.78 14.81
N GLN A 167 -2.96 15.21 13.67
CA GLN A 167 -2.42 15.66 12.39
C GLN A 167 -2.92 17.08 12.13
N LEU A 168 -2.00 17.97 11.78
CA LEU A 168 -2.31 19.36 11.48
C LEU A 168 -2.57 19.46 9.98
N ASN A 169 -3.79 19.84 9.60
CA ASN A 169 -4.16 20.14 8.22
C ASN A 169 -4.41 21.64 8.11
N ILE A 170 -3.55 22.36 7.40
CA ILE A 170 -3.56 23.83 7.29
C ILE A 170 -3.57 24.34 5.86
N ASP A 171 -3.44 23.46 4.86
CA ASP A 171 -3.17 23.86 3.47
C ASP A 171 -4.37 24.54 2.78
N HIS A 172 -5.57 24.37 3.33
CA HIS A 172 -6.82 24.94 2.81
C HIS A 172 -7.45 25.99 3.75
N LEU A 173 -6.70 26.47 4.75
CA LEU A 173 -7.20 27.47 5.71
C LEU A 173 -6.96 28.91 5.20
N ASN A 174 -7.91 29.80 5.48
CA ASN A 174 -7.77 31.24 5.23
C ASN A 174 -7.01 31.94 6.38
N GLU A 175 -6.61 33.19 6.19
CA GLU A 175 -5.79 33.94 7.16
C GLU A 175 -6.42 34.02 8.56
N ASP A 176 -7.72 34.30 8.63
CA ASP A 176 -8.42 34.41 9.92
C ASP A 176 -8.47 33.07 10.66
N LYS A 177 -8.78 31.96 9.97
CA LYS A 177 -8.75 30.62 10.59
C LYS A 177 -7.34 30.18 10.94
N LEU A 178 -6.32 30.63 10.22
CA LEU A 178 -4.92 30.38 10.58
C LEU A 178 -4.55 31.09 11.88
N LYS A 179 -4.99 32.34 12.08
CA LYS A 179 -4.80 33.08 13.34
C LYS A 179 -5.46 32.37 14.51
N ASP A 180 -6.70 31.92 14.35
CA ASP A 180 -7.39 31.12 15.37
C ASP A 180 -6.63 29.83 15.68
N LYS A 181 -6.12 29.14 14.65
CA LYS A 181 -5.37 27.90 14.84
C LYS A 181 -4.03 28.12 15.54
N ILE A 182 -3.35 29.25 15.27
CA ILE A 182 -2.13 29.64 15.98
C ILE A 182 -2.42 29.85 17.46
N ASN A 183 -3.49 30.55 17.80
CA ASN A 183 -3.88 30.79 19.19
C ASN A 183 -4.20 29.46 19.91
N GLU A 184 -4.97 28.56 19.29
CA GLU A 184 -5.29 27.24 19.85
C GLU A 184 -4.01 26.41 20.11
N LEU A 185 -3.07 26.40 19.15
CA LEU A 185 -1.81 25.67 19.31
C LEU A 185 -0.90 26.30 20.37
N HIS A 186 -0.90 27.63 20.47
CA HIS A 186 -0.15 28.36 21.50
C HIS A 186 -0.71 28.06 22.90
N GLU A 187 -2.02 28.17 23.09
CA GLU A 187 -2.69 27.80 24.35
C GLU A 187 -2.40 26.33 24.73
N TRP A 188 -2.45 25.42 23.75
CA TRP A 188 -2.14 24.02 23.99
C TRP A 188 -0.68 23.80 24.40
N MET A 189 0.26 24.53 23.79
CA MET A 189 1.67 24.51 24.18
C MET A 189 1.85 25.00 25.62
N THR A 190 1.23 26.13 25.98
CA THR A 190 1.29 26.70 27.33
C THR A 190 0.72 25.74 28.37
N GLN A 191 -0.38 25.05 28.08
CA GLN A 191 -0.93 24.03 28.97
C GLN A 191 0.03 22.85 29.17
N LEU A 192 0.67 22.35 28.10
CA LEU A 192 1.65 21.26 28.24
C LEU A 192 2.86 21.67 29.08
N GLU A 193 3.30 22.94 28.97
CA GLU A 193 4.39 23.48 29.78
C GLU A 193 4.02 23.60 31.25
N SER A 194 2.80 24.06 31.57
CA SER A 194 2.32 24.15 32.95
C SER A 194 2.18 22.76 33.59
N GLU A 195 1.60 21.78 32.88
CA GLU A 195 1.51 20.39 33.35
C GLU A 195 2.91 19.80 33.60
N LYS A 196 3.87 20.05 32.69
CA LYS A 196 5.26 19.63 32.86
C LYS A 196 5.88 20.27 34.11
N PHE A 197 5.64 21.55 34.36
CA PHE A 197 6.12 22.24 35.55
C PHE A 197 5.58 21.59 36.84
N ASP A 198 4.28 21.38 36.92
CA ASP A 198 3.65 20.73 38.08
C ASP A 198 4.19 19.32 38.33
N HIS A 199 4.42 18.54 37.26
CA HIS A 199 5.05 17.23 37.35
C HIS A 199 6.49 17.30 37.88
N MET A 200 7.27 18.30 37.45
CA MET A 200 8.64 18.50 37.94
C MET A 200 8.67 18.87 39.42
N GLU A 201 7.81 19.79 39.86
CA GLU A 201 7.72 20.20 41.27
C GLU A 201 7.22 19.05 42.15
N ARG A 202 6.21 18.30 41.70
CA ARG A 202 5.75 17.09 42.39
C ARG A 202 6.87 16.07 42.53
N LEU A 203 7.66 15.84 41.48
CA LEU A 203 8.78 14.90 41.54
C LEU A 203 9.86 15.35 42.53
N LYS A 204 10.19 16.65 42.59
CA LYS A 204 11.12 17.19 43.59
C LYS A 204 10.63 16.93 45.01
N ARG A 205 9.35 17.20 45.29
CA ARG A 205 8.72 16.92 46.58
C ARG A 205 8.75 15.44 46.93
N GLN A 206 8.37 14.57 45.99
CA GLN A 206 8.39 13.11 46.19
C GLN A 206 9.81 12.60 46.48
N LYS A 207 10.84 13.12 45.80
CA LYS A 207 12.24 12.76 46.08
C LYS A 207 12.64 13.12 47.52
N TYR A 208 12.23 14.28 48.00
CA TYR A 208 12.47 14.70 49.38
C TYR A 208 11.72 13.79 50.38
N GLU A 209 10.44 13.51 50.14
CA GLU A 209 9.62 12.63 50.97
C GLU A 209 10.22 11.22 51.05
N VAL A 210 10.61 10.63 49.92
CA VAL A 210 11.28 9.31 49.87
C VAL A 210 12.58 9.32 50.68
N THR A 211 13.39 10.38 50.54
CA THR A 211 14.66 10.49 51.28
C THR A 211 14.41 10.57 52.79
N THR A 212 13.40 11.34 53.19
CA THR A 212 13.03 11.49 54.61
C THR A 212 12.46 10.19 55.17
N LEU A 213 11.59 9.51 54.42
CA LEU A 213 11.02 8.21 54.82
C LEU A 213 12.10 7.15 54.96
N ARG A 214 13.11 7.12 54.08
CA ARG A 214 14.26 6.21 54.21
C ARG A 214 15.00 6.42 55.52
N LYS A 215 15.33 7.66 55.87
CA LYS A 215 15.97 8.00 57.16
C LYS A 215 15.12 7.58 58.35
N ARG A 216 13.80 7.83 58.30
CA ARG A 216 12.87 7.43 59.36
C ARG A 216 12.80 5.92 59.52
N VAL A 217 12.78 5.16 58.43
CA VAL A 217 12.84 3.70 58.46
C VAL A 217 14.15 3.20 59.09
N GLU A 218 15.28 3.79 58.72
CA GLU A 218 16.58 3.46 59.32
C GLU A 218 16.60 3.73 60.82
N GLU A 219 16.09 4.88 61.28
CA GLU A 219 15.97 5.21 62.71
C GLU A 219 15.10 4.21 63.47
N LEU A 220 13.90 3.92 62.97
CA LEU A 220 12.99 2.94 63.59
C LEU A 220 13.59 1.52 63.61
N SER A 221 14.37 1.16 62.57
CA SER A 221 15.03 -0.15 62.50
C SER A 221 16.09 -0.35 63.59
N LYS A 222 16.74 0.73 64.05
CA LYS A 222 17.75 0.68 65.14
C LYS A 222 17.12 0.25 66.47
N PHE A 223 15.87 0.63 66.72
CA PHE A 223 15.14 0.26 67.94
C PHE A 223 14.50 -1.13 67.85
N SER A 224 14.15 -1.59 66.64
CA SER A 224 13.58 -2.92 66.40
C SER A 224 14.53 -4.06 66.80
N LYS A 225 15.83 -3.97 66.50
CA LYS A 225 16.82 -5.00 66.87
C LYS A 225 17.08 -5.09 68.37
N LYS A 226 16.94 -4.00 69.14
CA LYS A 226 17.10 -4.01 70.60
C LYS A 226 15.87 -4.56 71.34
N GLY A 227 14.66 -4.41 70.78
CA GLY A 227 13.42 -4.92 71.36
C GLY A 227 13.21 -6.44 71.23
N ALA A 228 13.83 -7.08 70.24
CA ALA A 228 13.77 -8.54 70.07
C ALA A 228 14.75 -9.28 71.00
N ALA A 229 15.93 -8.70 71.26
CA ALA A 229 16.91 -9.28 72.19
C ALA A 229 16.45 -9.21 73.65
N ALA A 230 15.74 -8.15 74.05
CA ALA A 230 15.20 -8.01 75.41
C ALA A 230 14.01 -8.94 75.69
N ARG A 231 13.21 -9.29 74.66
CA ARG A 231 12.04 -10.19 74.82
C ARG A 231 12.37 -11.68 74.78
N ARG A 232 13.59 -12.07 74.37
CA ARG A 232 14.06 -13.46 74.41
C ARG A 232 14.78 -13.84 75.71
N ARG A 233 14.93 -12.89 76.64
CA ARG A 233 15.49 -13.10 77.98
C ARG A 233 14.41 -12.90 79.04
N LYS A 234 13.39 -13.74 79.02
CA LYS A 234 12.49 -13.93 80.16
C LYS A 234 11.93 -15.34 80.13
#